data_AF-A0A1X0P7T5-F1
#
_entry.id   AF-A0A1X0P7T5-F1
#
_cell.length_a   1.000
_cell.length_b   1.000
_cell.length_c   1.000
_cell.angle_alpha   90.00
_cell.angle_beta   90.00
_cell.angle_gamma   90.00
#
_symmetry.space_group_name_H-M   'P 1'
#
loop_
_entity.id
_entity.type
_entity.pdbx_description
1 polymer ?
#
loop_
_entity_poly.entity_id
_entity_poly.type
_entity_poly.pdbx_seq_one_letter_code
_entity_poly.pdbx_strand_id
1 'polypeptide(L)'
;MKLFFVLLLHVLLSVLLLTHDRVYALCPANGNTHVIYITSNMGNNIWAFDTVGHYIGTVLNKSSFPFAVDKLRDMKFGPDNHLYISSARGQYSRIFAVSGNGLLNGTLNENCTRNYIFTVTKQSSDNPFLDHPYSMAFHPEDDSLFVANQNSVTVTRYIRVDKGKKKYPEWIPIENMKSALSNESSLPSMSVPVNIPNNAGLFASSWSSAYFMASVRGLTLSPLLPRALVEQAAPAGWFATERKLLSYYVLVCDMATDQVHVFIDQTGEHVFSLPVPSPVQVLFPSRFQKDVETPASYFEVPHVYVTSKEDGMTYLLPFVAPPQQSQQIQPQEQQEQGEIDGGIRNSQRRWVPHPVTKRVPQHSSSGIYENPSHDMLLIADRNGRRISTYASPYLNTKEANAGPSPFLGYFTSKLPDQPEFILTTMVEHQASIPFCYELREDGTFRYVALCTAAYIWTSVLVLVLIFFLLIFLIHKMKECHKRCSHPKKHKPSVSDIPSEEVPLVTEHLGGKYGTSN
;
A
#
# COMPACT_ATOMS: atom_id res chain seq x y z
N MET A 1 -49.72 15.04 31.37
CA MET A 1 -48.94 15.89 30.43
C MET A 1 -47.45 15.95 30.77
N LYS A 2 -46.98 16.59 31.85
CA LYS A 2 -45.53 16.82 32.07
C LYS A 2 -44.63 15.59 31.84
N LEU A 3 -44.94 14.45 32.46
CA LEU A 3 -44.17 13.20 32.30
C LEU A 3 -44.08 12.69 30.84
N PHE A 4 -45.13 12.87 30.04
CA PHE A 4 -45.15 12.49 28.62
C PHE A 4 -44.21 13.36 27.78
N PHE A 5 -44.16 14.67 28.05
CA PHE A 5 -43.23 15.58 27.39
C PHE A 5 -41.77 15.24 27.72
N VAL A 6 -41.48 14.89 28.98
CA VAL A 6 -40.13 14.44 29.39
C VAL A 6 -39.74 13.15 28.70
N LEU A 7 -40.64 12.16 28.62
CA LEU A 7 -40.34 10.88 27.96
C LEU A 7 -40.14 11.04 26.45
N LEU A 8 -40.99 11.83 25.78
CA LEU A 8 -40.84 12.13 24.35
C LEU A 8 -39.54 12.88 24.08
N LEU A 9 -39.19 13.86 24.93
CA LEU A 9 -37.93 14.59 24.85
C LEU A 9 -36.73 13.68 25.09
N HIS A 10 -36.79 12.73 26.03
CA HIS A 10 -35.74 11.73 26.23
C HIS A 10 -35.57 10.80 25.02
N VAL A 11 -36.67 10.31 24.41
CA VAL A 11 -36.57 9.49 23.18
C VAL A 11 -35.98 10.32 22.03
N LEU A 12 -36.43 11.55 21.84
CA LEU A 12 -35.92 12.44 20.78
C LEU A 12 -34.45 12.81 21.02
N LEU A 13 -34.06 13.09 22.27
CA LEU A 13 -32.68 13.42 22.65
C LEU A 13 -31.76 12.20 22.53
N SER A 14 -32.20 11.01 22.93
CA SER A 14 -31.44 9.77 22.73
C SER A 14 -31.28 9.43 21.26
N VAL A 15 -32.31 9.63 20.42
CA VAL A 15 -32.18 9.48 18.96
C VAL A 15 -31.22 10.54 18.40
N LEU A 16 -31.32 11.79 18.84
CA LEU A 16 -30.39 12.86 18.45
C LEU A 16 -28.95 12.53 18.85
N LEU A 17 -28.68 12.10 20.09
CA LEU A 17 -27.34 11.72 20.53
C LEU A 17 -26.82 10.51 19.73
N LEU A 18 -27.63 9.47 19.54
CA LEU A 18 -27.25 8.28 18.76
C LEU A 18 -26.99 8.57 17.27
N THR A 19 -27.56 9.64 16.69
CA THR A 19 -27.21 10.11 15.34
C THR A 19 -26.04 11.09 15.35
N HIS A 20 -25.96 11.98 16.34
CA HIS A 20 -24.93 13.02 16.46
C HIS A 20 -23.54 12.43 16.79
N ASP A 21 -23.49 11.38 17.61
CA ASP A 21 -22.29 10.56 17.87
C ASP A 21 -21.92 9.63 16.71
N ARG A 22 -22.62 9.73 15.56
CA ARG A 22 -22.32 8.97 14.33
C ARG A 22 -22.10 9.82 13.09
N VAL A 23 -22.28 11.15 13.15
CA VAL A 23 -21.78 12.08 12.13
C VAL A 23 -20.34 12.49 12.49
N TYR A 24 -19.45 11.49 12.60
CA TYR A 24 -18.02 11.75 12.49
C TYR A 24 -17.71 12.25 11.08
N ALA A 25 -16.74 13.16 10.94
CA ALA A 25 -16.31 13.66 9.65
C ALA A 25 -15.67 12.53 8.82
N LEU A 26 -16.48 11.88 7.98
CA LEU A 26 -16.02 10.80 7.11
C LEU A 26 -15.07 11.36 6.05
N CYS A 27 -13.81 10.97 6.18
CA CYS A 27 -12.80 11.18 5.15
C CYS A 27 -13.30 10.71 3.79
N PRO A 28 -13.11 11.56 2.75
CA PRO A 28 -14.24 12.11 2.03
C PRO A 28 -15.26 11.06 1.60
N ALA A 29 -16.42 11.06 2.25
CA ALA A 29 -17.61 10.32 1.82
C ALA A 29 -18.22 10.83 0.49
N ASN A 30 -17.39 11.44 -0.36
CA ASN A 30 -17.73 12.04 -1.65
C ASN A 30 -17.65 10.99 -2.79
N GLY A 31 -17.76 9.70 -2.46
CA GLY A 31 -17.70 8.57 -3.41
C GLY A 31 -16.29 8.07 -3.79
N ASN A 32 -15.28 8.94 -3.78
CA ASN A 32 -13.93 8.57 -4.24
C ASN A 32 -13.11 7.85 -3.14
N THR A 33 -13.41 6.56 -2.93
CA THR A 33 -12.70 5.66 -2.01
C THR A 33 -11.28 5.26 -2.45
N HIS A 34 -10.79 5.84 -3.56
CA HIS A 34 -9.58 5.43 -4.27
C HIS A 34 -8.61 6.59 -4.31
N VAL A 35 -7.44 6.40 -3.71
CA VAL A 35 -6.44 7.45 -3.58
C VAL A 35 -5.10 6.99 -4.14
N ILE A 36 -4.60 7.77 -5.09
CA ILE A 36 -3.30 7.60 -5.71
C ILE A 36 -2.33 8.52 -4.97
N TYR A 37 -1.33 7.92 -4.34
CA TYR A 37 -0.27 8.58 -3.57
C TYR A 37 0.97 8.77 -4.43
N ILE A 38 1.53 9.97 -4.40
CA ILE A 38 2.77 10.32 -5.09
C ILE A 38 3.76 11.01 -4.15
N THR A 39 5.00 10.53 -4.13
CA THR A 39 6.14 11.25 -3.53
C THR A 39 6.92 12.02 -4.59
N SER A 40 7.70 12.99 -4.14
CA SER A 40 8.53 13.84 -4.99
C SER A 40 9.96 13.94 -4.47
N ASN A 41 10.89 14.16 -5.39
CA ASN A 41 12.34 14.09 -5.18
C ASN A 41 12.87 14.90 -3.97
N MET A 42 12.25 16.04 -3.66
CA MET A 42 12.58 16.84 -2.46
C MET A 42 11.37 17.00 -1.51
N GLY A 43 10.33 16.18 -1.68
CA GLY A 43 9.07 16.26 -0.97
C GLY A 43 9.20 16.09 0.54
N ASN A 44 8.47 16.92 1.28
CA ASN A 44 8.31 16.84 2.75
C ASN A 44 6.91 16.33 3.16
N ASN A 45 6.14 15.87 2.19
CA ASN A 45 4.86 15.19 2.36
C ASN A 45 4.57 14.35 1.11
N ILE A 46 3.59 13.44 1.19
CA ILE A 46 3.04 12.70 0.06
C ILE A 46 1.82 13.47 -0.47
N TRP A 47 1.64 13.53 -1.78
CA TRP A 47 0.45 14.09 -2.41
C TRP A 47 -0.60 13.00 -2.64
N ALA A 48 -1.86 13.31 -2.37
CA ALA A 48 -3.02 12.45 -2.62
C ALA A 48 -3.84 12.97 -3.80
N PHE A 49 -4.26 12.07 -4.69
CA PHE A 49 -5.13 12.35 -5.83
C PHE A 49 -6.26 11.32 -5.90
N ASP A 50 -7.40 11.68 -6.49
CA ASP A 50 -8.46 10.71 -6.83
C ASP A 50 -8.10 9.91 -8.10
N THR A 51 -8.92 8.94 -8.49
CA THR A 51 -8.75 8.12 -9.72
C THR A 51 -8.79 8.93 -11.02
N VAL A 52 -9.27 10.16 -11.00
CA VAL A 52 -9.34 11.07 -12.16
C VAL A 52 -8.14 12.04 -12.19
N GLY A 53 -7.35 12.10 -11.10
CA GLY A 53 -6.15 12.90 -10.99
C GLY A 53 -6.34 14.31 -10.44
N HIS A 54 -7.48 14.57 -9.80
CA HIS A 54 -7.68 15.78 -8.99
C HIS A 54 -6.90 15.65 -7.68
N TYR A 55 -6.19 16.71 -7.30
CA TYR A 55 -5.45 16.76 -6.04
C TYR A 55 -6.40 16.87 -4.84
N ILE A 56 -6.37 15.88 -3.95
CA ILE A 56 -7.17 15.82 -2.72
C ILE A 56 -6.47 16.59 -1.59
N GLY A 57 -5.14 16.46 -1.46
CA GLY A 57 -4.40 17.05 -0.34
C GLY A 57 -3.08 16.35 -0.04
N THR A 58 -2.57 16.55 1.18
CA THR A 58 -1.32 15.92 1.65
C THR A 58 -1.59 14.80 2.66
N VAL A 59 -0.87 13.69 2.57
CA VAL A 59 -1.17 12.48 3.35
C VAL A 59 -0.67 12.54 4.81
N LEU A 60 0.46 13.17 5.11
CA LEU A 60 1.10 13.05 6.43
C LEU A 60 0.68 14.14 7.41
N ASN A 61 0.25 13.73 8.61
CA ASN A 61 -0.01 14.64 9.71
C ASN A 61 1.31 15.07 10.38
N LYS A 62 1.93 16.15 9.90
CA LYS A 62 3.25 16.60 10.37
C LYS A 62 3.34 16.88 11.87
N SER A 63 2.25 17.25 12.55
CA SER A 63 2.27 17.48 14.01
C SER A 63 2.38 16.21 14.85
N SER A 64 2.12 15.03 14.26
CA SER A 64 2.25 13.73 14.94
C SER A 64 3.70 13.21 15.02
N PHE A 65 4.63 13.82 14.27
CA PHE A 65 6.01 13.33 14.16
C PHE A 65 6.93 13.91 15.24
N PRO A 66 7.72 13.08 15.94
CA PRO A 66 8.76 13.55 16.87
C PRO A 66 10.02 14.05 16.14
N PHE A 67 9.92 14.38 14.84
CA PHE A 67 11.02 14.84 13.99
C PHE A 67 10.50 15.58 12.74
N ALA A 68 11.33 16.45 12.17
CA ALA A 68 11.04 17.05 10.87
C ALA A 68 11.11 15.99 9.74
N VAL A 69 10.09 15.97 8.88
CA VAL A 69 9.91 15.04 7.76
C VAL A 69 10.30 15.73 6.46
N ASP A 70 11.20 15.13 5.68
CA ASP A 70 11.73 15.65 4.41
C ASP A 70 12.41 14.54 3.57
N LYS A 71 12.63 14.83 2.28
CA LYS A 71 13.22 13.92 1.27
C LYS A 71 12.58 12.54 1.27
N LEU A 72 11.26 12.51 1.15
CA LEU A 72 10.51 11.25 1.04
C LEU A 72 10.80 10.55 -0.29
N ARG A 73 10.94 9.23 -0.25
CA ARG A 73 11.33 8.37 -1.38
C ARG A 73 10.20 7.37 -1.66
N ASP A 74 10.48 6.08 -1.62
CA ASP A 74 9.51 5.01 -1.79
C ASP A 74 8.58 4.88 -0.58
N MET A 75 7.39 4.36 -0.84
CA MET A 75 6.33 4.11 0.12
C MET A 75 5.60 2.82 -0.27
N LYS A 76 5.33 1.96 0.72
CA LYS A 76 4.67 0.65 0.54
C LYS A 76 3.73 0.39 1.71
N PHE A 77 2.65 -0.36 1.49
CA PHE A 77 1.96 -1.00 2.60
C PHE A 77 2.79 -2.18 3.09
N GLY A 78 2.96 -2.30 4.41
CA GLY A 78 3.64 -3.44 5.05
C GLY A 78 2.66 -4.45 5.64
N PRO A 79 3.17 -5.55 6.25
CA PRO A 79 2.35 -6.68 6.67
C PRO A 79 1.34 -6.37 7.78
N ASP A 80 1.59 -5.35 8.61
CA ASP A 80 0.63 -4.82 9.59
C ASP A 80 -0.34 -3.77 9.01
N ASN A 81 -0.45 -3.70 7.67
CA ASN A 81 -1.30 -2.80 6.89
C ASN A 81 -1.01 -1.30 7.16
N HIS A 82 0.12 -0.98 7.79
CA HIS A 82 0.61 0.39 7.96
C HIS A 82 1.27 0.87 6.65
N LEU A 83 1.33 2.19 6.45
CA LEU A 83 2.06 2.77 5.32
C LEU A 83 3.49 3.06 5.76
N TYR A 84 4.43 2.31 5.19
CA TYR A 84 5.86 2.47 5.41
C TYR A 84 6.41 3.46 4.40
N ILE A 85 7.29 4.35 4.84
CA ILE A 85 7.84 5.44 4.03
C ILE A 85 9.34 5.57 4.31
N SER A 86 10.13 5.67 3.25
CA SER A 86 11.57 5.93 3.30
C SER A 86 11.89 7.44 3.19
N SER A 87 12.91 7.89 3.92
CA SER A 87 13.36 9.28 3.96
C SER A 87 14.89 9.37 3.86
N ALA A 88 15.37 10.10 2.85
CA ALA A 88 16.77 10.16 2.42
C ALA A 88 17.53 11.38 2.96
N ARG A 89 17.51 11.57 4.28
CA ARG A 89 18.01 12.79 4.94
C ARG A 89 19.49 12.71 5.39
N GLY A 90 20.37 12.11 4.58
CA GLY A 90 21.79 11.90 4.94
C GLY A 90 21.90 11.15 6.28
N GLN A 91 22.70 11.65 7.23
CA GLN A 91 22.85 11.08 8.60
C GLN A 91 21.54 10.87 9.39
N TYR A 92 20.44 11.49 8.96
CA TYR A 92 19.12 11.36 9.56
C TYR A 92 18.20 10.38 8.81
N SER A 93 18.71 9.68 7.81
CA SER A 93 17.95 8.75 6.96
C SER A 93 17.29 7.64 7.77
N ARG A 94 16.08 7.26 7.35
CA ARG A 94 15.21 6.32 8.10
C ARG A 94 14.08 5.77 7.24
N ILE A 95 13.49 4.69 7.72
CA ILE A 95 12.16 4.20 7.33
C ILE A 95 11.25 4.33 8.55
N PHE A 96 10.01 4.79 8.34
CA PHE A 96 9.01 4.94 9.39
C PHE A 96 7.64 4.46 8.94
N ALA A 97 6.82 4.03 9.90
CA ALA A 97 5.44 3.61 9.68
C ALA A 97 4.48 4.73 10.10
N VAL A 98 3.48 5.00 9.26
CA VAL A 98 2.34 5.87 9.54
C VAL A 98 1.03 5.08 9.47
N SER A 99 -0.05 5.61 10.03
CA SER A 99 -1.33 4.91 10.15
C SER A 99 -1.82 4.32 8.82
N GLY A 100 -2.43 3.13 8.92
CA GLY A 100 -2.85 2.30 7.78
C GLY A 100 -4.01 2.89 6.97
N ASN A 101 -4.68 2.06 6.16
CA ASN A 101 -5.84 2.51 5.40
C ASN A 101 -7.05 2.79 6.32
N GLY A 102 -7.08 3.98 6.91
CA GLY A 102 -8.06 4.34 7.92
C GLY A 102 -9.45 4.69 7.42
N LEU A 103 -9.73 4.62 6.10
CA LEU A 103 -11.10 4.63 5.59
C LEU A 103 -11.82 3.31 5.90
N LEU A 104 -11.09 2.19 5.96
CA LEU A 104 -11.59 0.88 6.38
C LEU A 104 -11.36 0.65 7.89
N ASN A 105 -10.19 1.05 8.40
CA ASN A 105 -9.74 0.70 9.75
C ASN A 105 -9.95 1.81 10.80
N GLY A 106 -10.54 2.96 10.45
CA GLY A 106 -10.76 4.08 11.38
C GLY A 106 -9.49 4.79 11.86
N THR A 107 -8.36 4.62 11.17
CA THR A 107 -7.02 5.10 11.59
C THR A 107 -6.54 6.39 10.89
N LEU A 108 -7.43 7.11 10.20
CA LEU A 108 -7.16 8.46 9.70
C LEU A 108 -7.43 9.50 10.80
N ASN A 109 -6.67 10.59 10.78
CA ASN A 109 -6.98 11.79 11.57
C ASN A 109 -8.11 12.60 10.91
N GLU A 110 -8.69 13.57 11.62
CA GLU A 110 -9.81 14.43 11.18
C GLU A 110 -9.63 15.04 9.78
N ASN A 111 -8.38 15.42 9.43
CA ASN A 111 -8.02 15.99 8.13
C ASN A 111 -7.56 14.92 7.10
N CYS A 112 -7.96 13.66 7.27
CA CYS A 112 -7.62 12.53 6.39
C CYS A 112 -6.12 12.28 6.23
N THR A 113 -5.37 12.74 7.22
CA THR A 113 -3.94 12.60 7.34
C THR A 113 -3.58 11.38 8.18
N ARG A 114 -2.47 10.74 7.84
CA ARG A 114 -1.90 9.60 8.54
C ARG A 114 -0.98 10.08 9.65
N ASN A 115 -1.14 9.50 10.83
CA ASN A 115 -0.32 9.81 12.01
C ASN A 115 0.94 8.93 12.02
N TYR A 116 2.07 9.48 12.46
CA TYR A 116 3.27 8.71 12.79
C TYR A 116 2.97 7.64 13.84
N ILE A 117 3.54 6.45 13.68
CA ILE A 117 3.41 5.35 14.63
C ILE A 117 4.76 5.02 15.27
N PHE A 118 5.73 4.60 14.46
CA PHE A 118 7.08 4.22 14.91
C PHE A 118 8.12 4.38 13.80
N THR A 119 9.38 4.49 14.20
CA THR A 119 10.53 4.42 13.29
C THR A 119 10.92 2.95 13.16
N VAL A 120 10.95 2.47 11.92
CA VAL A 120 11.18 1.06 11.54
C VAL A 120 12.67 0.78 11.66
N THR A 121 13.47 1.55 10.94
CA THR A 121 14.93 1.56 11.04
C THR A 121 15.46 2.95 10.73
N LYS A 122 16.67 3.27 11.21
CA LYS A 122 17.37 4.56 11.03
C LYS A 122 18.84 4.31 10.78
N GLN A 123 19.53 5.25 10.16
CA GLN A 123 20.99 5.19 10.05
C GLN A 123 21.64 5.34 11.45
N SER A 124 22.68 4.55 11.71
CA SER A 124 23.51 4.61 12.94
C SER A 124 24.89 4.01 12.67
N SER A 125 25.75 3.93 13.69
CA SER A 125 26.99 3.12 13.66
C SER A 125 26.74 1.66 13.30
N ASP A 126 25.62 1.12 13.79
CA ASP A 126 25.26 -0.30 13.76
C ASP A 126 24.40 -0.63 12.52
N ASN A 127 23.85 0.40 11.88
CA ASN A 127 23.17 0.36 10.59
C ASN A 127 23.71 1.49 9.68
N PRO A 128 24.99 1.42 9.27
CA PRO A 128 25.66 2.51 8.55
C PRO A 128 25.15 2.68 7.13
N PHE A 129 24.69 1.59 6.51
CA PHE A 129 24.34 1.51 5.09
C PHE A 129 22.95 2.01 4.73
N LEU A 130 22.13 2.43 5.70
CA LEU A 130 20.86 3.11 5.42
C LEU A 130 21.09 4.58 5.02
N ASP A 131 22.04 4.84 4.12
CA ASP A 131 22.31 6.18 3.57
C ASP A 131 21.56 6.38 2.25
N HIS A 132 20.69 7.39 2.22
CA HIS A 132 19.81 7.67 1.09
C HIS A 132 18.97 6.43 0.67
N PRO A 133 18.20 5.82 1.60
CA PRO A 133 17.27 4.74 1.25
C PRO A 133 16.31 5.25 0.15
N TYR A 134 16.39 4.61 -1.01
CA TYR A 134 15.74 5.04 -2.24
C TYR A 134 14.48 4.23 -2.51
N SER A 135 14.55 2.89 -2.45
CA SER A 135 13.41 2.00 -2.74
C SER A 135 13.39 0.81 -1.79
N MET A 136 12.21 0.20 -1.58
CA MET A 136 12.05 -0.89 -0.61
C MET A 136 10.94 -1.87 -0.98
N ALA A 137 11.07 -3.12 -0.54
CA ALA A 137 10.04 -4.16 -0.69
C ALA A 137 9.93 -5.00 0.58
N PHE A 138 8.71 -5.48 0.87
CA PHE A 138 8.47 -6.51 1.88
C PHE A 138 8.40 -7.87 1.21
N HIS A 139 9.04 -8.86 1.84
CA HIS A 139 9.02 -10.23 1.39
C HIS A 139 7.71 -10.92 1.82
N PRO A 140 6.98 -11.58 0.91
CA PRO A 140 5.60 -12.00 1.16
C PRO A 140 5.45 -13.21 2.11
N GLU A 141 6.50 -14.00 2.35
CA GLU A 141 6.43 -15.17 3.25
C GLU A 141 7.03 -14.95 4.66
N ASP A 142 7.93 -13.98 4.86
CA ASP A 142 8.68 -13.81 6.13
C ASP A 142 8.68 -12.37 6.70
N ASP A 143 7.82 -11.50 6.15
CA ASP A 143 7.73 -10.06 6.48
C ASP A 143 9.02 -9.24 6.28
N SER A 144 10.13 -9.82 5.80
CA SER A 144 11.43 -9.13 5.82
C SER A 144 11.50 -7.97 4.82
N LEU A 145 12.19 -6.90 5.24
CA LEU A 145 12.25 -5.62 4.53
C LEU A 145 13.58 -5.49 3.79
N PHE A 146 13.52 -5.46 2.47
CA PHE A 146 14.65 -5.12 1.60
C PHE A 146 14.66 -3.63 1.30
N VAL A 147 15.84 -3.00 1.32
CA VAL A 147 16.02 -1.56 1.08
C VAL A 147 17.22 -1.32 0.16
N ALA A 148 16.98 -0.63 -0.94
CA ALA A 148 17.99 -0.12 -1.85
C ALA A 148 18.50 1.24 -1.36
N ASN A 149 19.81 1.39 -1.15
CA ASN A 149 20.43 2.57 -0.56
C ASN A 149 21.34 3.26 -1.60
N GLN A 150 20.97 4.47 -2.02
CA GLN A 150 21.58 5.15 -3.16
C GLN A 150 23.04 5.59 -2.90
N ASN A 151 23.34 6.09 -1.69
CA ASN A 151 24.64 6.69 -1.42
C ASN A 151 25.72 5.65 -1.07
N SER A 152 25.35 4.61 -0.32
CA SER A 152 26.24 3.49 0.02
C SER A 152 26.44 2.50 -1.12
N VAL A 153 25.57 2.53 -2.14
CA VAL A 153 25.55 1.58 -3.27
C VAL A 153 25.35 0.14 -2.78
N THR A 154 24.37 -0.05 -1.89
CA THR A 154 24.04 -1.33 -1.25
C THR A 154 22.55 -1.64 -1.30
N VAL A 155 22.21 -2.92 -1.13
CA VAL A 155 20.90 -3.36 -0.65
C VAL A 155 21.06 -3.94 0.75
N THR A 156 20.18 -3.55 1.67
CA THR A 156 20.11 -4.11 3.03
C THR A 156 18.80 -4.88 3.26
N ARG A 157 18.83 -5.97 4.04
CA ARG A 157 17.67 -6.74 4.50
C ARG A 157 17.52 -6.63 6.02
N TYR A 158 16.30 -6.38 6.49
CA TYR A 158 15.93 -6.33 7.91
C TYR A 158 14.84 -7.36 8.19
N ILE A 159 15.00 -8.17 9.24
CA ILE A 159 13.96 -9.10 9.71
C ILE A 159 13.01 -8.42 10.68
N ARG A 160 11.72 -8.76 10.57
CA ARG A 160 10.67 -8.32 11.48
C ARG A 160 10.64 -9.23 12.70
N VAL A 161 10.87 -8.67 13.88
CA VAL A 161 11.00 -9.42 15.14
C VAL A 161 9.93 -8.95 16.13
N ASP A 162 8.83 -9.71 16.19
CA ASP A 162 7.84 -9.55 17.24
C ASP A 162 8.25 -10.37 18.49
N LYS A 163 8.24 -9.72 19.64
CA LYS A 163 8.60 -10.30 20.95
C LYS A 163 7.42 -10.31 21.92
N GLY A 164 6.20 -9.96 21.47
CA GLY A 164 4.96 -9.89 22.25
C GLY A 164 4.92 -8.85 23.39
N LYS A 165 6.07 -8.25 23.73
CA LYS A 165 6.26 -7.31 24.86
C LYS A 165 6.34 -5.84 24.43
N LYS A 166 6.38 -5.56 23.13
CA LYS A 166 6.43 -4.20 22.55
C LYS A 166 5.11 -3.92 21.82
N LYS A 167 4.69 -2.66 21.81
CA LYS A 167 3.47 -2.22 21.09
C LYS A 167 3.60 -2.34 19.56
N TYR A 168 4.83 -2.36 19.05
CA TYR A 168 5.17 -2.36 17.63
C TYR A 168 6.35 -3.32 17.39
N PRO A 169 6.47 -3.92 16.19
CA PRO A 169 7.56 -4.84 15.85
C PRO A 169 8.93 -4.14 15.88
N GLU A 170 9.96 -4.90 16.24
CA GLU A 170 11.35 -4.48 16.16
C GLU A 170 11.94 -4.96 14.83
N TRP A 171 12.71 -4.11 14.13
CA TRP A 171 13.33 -4.46 12.86
C TRP A 171 14.84 -4.50 13.03
N ILE A 172 15.45 -5.65 12.75
CA ILE A 172 16.87 -5.92 13.03
C ILE A 172 17.56 -6.22 11.68
N PRO A 173 18.71 -5.61 11.36
CA PRO A 173 19.47 -5.98 10.17
C PRO A 173 19.97 -7.42 10.31
N ILE A 174 19.99 -8.17 9.21
CA ILE A 174 20.52 -9.55 9.19
C ILE A 174 22.04 -9.60 9.32
N GLU A 175 22.59 -10.79 9.55
CA GLU A 175 24.00 -11.07 9.27
C GLU A 175 24.31 -10.82 7.78
N ASN A 176 25.46 -10.22 7.48
CA ASN A 176 25.81 -9.84 6.11
C ASN A 176 25.96 -11.08 5.19
N MET A 177 25.34 -11.04 4.02
CA MET A 177 25.45 -12.09 3.01
C MET A 177 26.89 -12.18 2.47
N LYS A 178 27.44 -13.41 2.44
CA LYS A 178 28.82 -13.67 1.96
C LYS A 178 29.04 -13.24 0.50
N SER A 179 28.01 -13.35 -0.31
CA SER A 179 27.91 -12.87 -1.70
C SER A 179 28.04 -11.34 -1.84
N ALA A 180 27.71 -10.58 -0.79
CA ALA A 180 27.85 -9.12 -0.74
C ALA A 180 29.21 -8.65 -0.19
N LEU A 181 30.09 -9.57 0.25
CA LEU A 181 31.41 -9.27 0.84
C LEU A 181 32.56 -10.03 0.14
N SER A 182 32.30 -10.67 -1.00
CA SER A 182 33.22 -11.64 -1.63
C SER A 182 34.49 -11.06 -2.26
N ASN A 183 34.80 -9.78 -2.02
CA ASN A 183 35.95 -9.06 -2.56
C ASN A 183 36.75 -8.27 -1.49
N GLU A 184 36.45 -8.44 -0.19
CA GLU A 184 37.11 -7.75 0.93
C GLU A 184 38.65 -7.82 0.93
N SER A 185 39.23 -8.89 0.36
CA SER A 185 40.67 -9.17 0.36
C SER A 185 41.43 -8.76 -0.91
N SER A 186 40.75 -8.22 -1.93
CA SER A 186 41.35 -7.84 -3.22
C SER A 186 41.28 -6.34 -3.53
N LEU A 187 40.30 -5.64 -2.95
CA LEU A 187 40.08 -4.22 -3.18
C LEU A 187 41.11 -3.35 -2.44
N PRO A 188 41.55 -2.21 -3.02
CA PRO A 188 42.39 -1.27 -2.29
C PRO A 188 41.64 -0.71 -1.07
N SER A 189 42.35 -0.63 0.05
CA SER A 189 41.85 -0.35 1.42
C SER A 189 41.22 1.04 1.66
N MET A 190 40.94 1.79 0.60
CA MET A 190 40.19 3.05 0.63
C MET A 190 38.72 2.90 0.21
N SER A 191 38.30 1.72 -0.27
CA SER A 191 36.97 1.52 -0.88
C SER A 191 35.98 0.70 -0.03
N VAL A 192 36.48 -0.19 0.83
CA VAL A 192 35.67 -0.97 1.79
C VAL A 192 35.72 -0.27 3.16
N PRO A 193 34.60 -0.07 3.87
CA PRO A 193 34.62 0.46 5.24
C PRO A 193 35.41 -0.46 6.18
N VAL A 194 36.47 0.07 6.80
CA VAL A 194 37.49 -0.70 7.55
C VAL A 194 36.92 -1.50 8.75
N ASN A 195 35.70 -1.22 9.20
CA ASN A 195 34.95 -2.06 10.14
C ASN A 195 33.48 -2.14 9.71
N ILE A 196 33.12 -3.13 8.89
CA ILE A 196 31.71 -3.47 8.61
C ILE A 196 31.16 -4.26 9.81
N PRO A 197 30.06 -3.82 10.47
CA PRO A 197 29.42 -4.63 11.52
C PRO A 197 28.86 -5.93 10.92
N ASN A 198 29.09 -7.08 11.57
CA ASN A 198 28.64 -8.40 11.08
C ASN A 198 27.12 -8.44 10.79
N ASN A 199 26.33 -7.73 11.59
CA ASN A 199 24.87 -7.64 11.47
C ASN A 199 24.44 -6.25 10.95
N ALA A 200 25.09 -5.76 9.90
CA ALA A 200 24.72 -4.51 9.23
C ALA A 200 23.67 -4.70 8.12
N GLY A 201 23.18 -5.93 7.92
CA GLY A 201 22.09 -6.26 7.02
C GLY A 201 22.47 -6.32 5.54
N LEU A 202 23.75 -6.33 5.17
CA LEU A 202 24.16 -6.32 3.77
C LEU A 202 23.63 -7.54 3.01
N PHE A 203 22.84 -7.27 1.96
CA PHE A 203 22.28 -8.28 1.06
C PHE A 203 22.98 -8.27 -0.31
N ALA A 204 23.26 -7.07 -0.84
CA ALA A 204 24.08 -6.87 -2.03
C ALA A 204 24.91 -5.57 -1.89
N SER A 205 26.09 -5.50 -2.54
CA SER A 205 26.97 -4.33 -2.43
C SER A 205 27.88 -4.13 -3.65
N SER A 206 28.41 -2.92 -3.81
CA SER A 206 29.51 -2.60 -4.74
C SER A 206 30.86 -3.28 -4.40
N TRP A 207 30.95 -4.00 -3.27
CA TRP A 207 32.14 -4.77 -2.84
C TRP A 207 32.05 -6.27 -3.13
N SER A 208 31.08 -6.72 -3.93
CA SER A 208 31.09 -8.10 -4.44
C SER A 208 32.16 -8.28 -5.53
N SER A 209 32.54 -9.54 -5.74
CA SER A 209 33.35 -9.99 -6.89
C SER A 209 32.53 -10.61 -8.02
N ALA A 210 31.25 -10.93 -7.77
CA ALA A 210 30.38 -11.59 -8.75
C ALA A 210 29.68 -10.60 -9.70
N TYR A 211 29.57 -9.33 -9.31
CA TYR A 211 28.87 -8.27 -10.05
C TYR A 211 29.47 -6.90 -9.72
N PHE A 212 29.16 -5.89 -10.52
CA PHE A 212 29.55 -4.50 -10.30
C PHE A 212 28.28 -3.64 -10.16
N MET A 213 28.23 -2.80 -9.11
CA MET A 213 27.13 -1.87 -8.85
C MET A 213 27.70 -0.47 -8.55
N ALA A 214 27.09 0.58 -9.10
CA ALA A 214 27.59 1.96 -9.01
C ALA A 214 26.54 3.03 -8.63
N SER A 215 25.24 2.84 -8.93
CA SER A 215 24.19 3.78 -8.52
C SER A 215 22.80 3.12 -8.38
N VAL A 216 22.64 2.41 -7.27
CA VAL A 216 21.40 1.72 -6.85
C VAL A 216 20.18 2.65 -6.79
N ARG A 217 19.04 2.24 -7.37
CA ARG A 217 17.76 2.98 -7.36
C ARG A 217 16.58 2.08 -6.97
N GLY A 218 15.71 1.76 -7.93
CA GLY A 218 14.51 0.97 -7.71
C GLY A 218 14.81 -0.45 -7.26
N LEU A 219 13.94 -0.97 -6.39
CA LEU A 219 14.00 -2.33 -5.90
C LEU A 219 12.61 -2.94 -5.96
N THR A 220 12.52 -4.20 -6.38
CA THR A 220 11.29 -4.99 -6.25
C THR A 220 11.60 -6.45 -5.99
N LEU A 221 10.58 -7.19 -5.55
CA LEU A 221 10.62 -8.64 -5.46
C LEU A 221 9.80 -9.25 -6.59
N SER A 222 10.23 -10.39 -7.08
CA SER A 222 9.41 -11.23 -7.96
C SER A 222 8.22 -11.84 -7.22
N PRO A 223 7.21 -12.36 -7.93
CA PRO A 223 6.40 -13.45 -7.40
C PRO A 223 7.24 -14.73 -7.24
N LEU A 224 6.65 -15.77 -6.66
CA LEU A 224 7.30 -17.06 -6.47
C LEU A 224 7.43 -17.79 -7.82
N LEU A 225 8.66 -17.98 -8.32
CA LEU A 225 8.91 -18.44 -9.69
C LEU A 225 9.79 -19.70 -9.75
N PRO A 226 9.60 -20.62 -10.72
CA PRO A 226 10.45 -21.80 -10.89
C PRO A 226 11.88 -21.41 -11.31
N ARG A 227 12.89 -21.92 -10.61
CA ARG A 227 14.31 -21.66 -10.96
C ARG A 227 14.67 -22.11 -12.37
N ALA A 228 14.07 -23.20 -12.87
CA ALA A 228 14.29 -23.67 -14.24
C ALA A 228 13.75 -22.69 -15.31
N LEU A 229 12.62 -22.03 -15.04
CA LEU A 229 12.04 -21.02 -15.94
C LEU A 229 12.90 -19.76 -15.98
N VAL A 230 13.30 -19.25 -14.81
CA VAL A 230 14.03 -17.99 -14.68
C VAL A 230 15.52 -18.14 -15.03
N GLU A 231 16.21 -19.14 -14.49
CA GLU A 231 17.69 -19.21 -14.52
C GLU A 231 18.22 -20.06 -15.67
N GLN A 232 17.46 -21.07 -16.09
CA GLN A 232 17.82 -22.00 -17.17
C GLN A 232 17.08 -21.69 -18.48
N ALA A 233 16.25 -20.63 -18.50
CA ALA A 233 15.41 -20.21 -19.62
C ALA A 233 14.55 -21.34 -20.21
N ALA A 234 14.04 -22.23 -19.35
CA ALA A 234 13.08 -23.25 -19.76
C ALA A 234 11.80 -22.61 -20.36
N PRO A 235 11.09 -23.27 -21.29
CA PRO A 235 9.87 -22.72 -21.87
C PRO A 235 8.75 -22.59 -20.84
N ALA A 236 7.79 -21.72 -21.13
CA ALA A 236 6.51 -21.65 -20.42
C ALA A 236 5.82 -23.02 -20.38
N GLY A 237 5.28 -23.41 -19.24
CA GLY A 237 4.82 -24.78 -19.02
C GLY A 237 4.35 -25.06 -17.59
N TRP A 238 4.06 -26.33 -17.33
CA TRP A 238 3.73 -26.82 -15.99
C TRP A 238 5.00 -27.16 -15.21
N PHE A 239 5.14 -26.60 -14.01
CA PHE A 239 6.26 -26.85 -13.10
C PHE A 239 5.74 -27.41 -11.78
N ALA A 240 6.49 -28.32 -11.15
CA ALA A 240 6.19 -28.81 -9.82
C ALA A 240 6.44 -27.72 -8.78
N THR A 241 5.54 -27.57 -7.81
CA THR A 241 5.49 -26.41 -6.90
C THR A 241 6.00 -26.72 -5.49
N GLU A 242 6.89 -27.71 -5.38
CA GLU A 242 7.66 -27.96 -4.16
C GLU A 242 8.51 -26.73 -3.80
N ARG A 243 8.51 -26.34 -2.51
CA ARG A 243 9.20 -25.14 -1.99
C ARG A 243 10.71 -25.03 -2.30
N LYS A 244 11.36 -26.09 -2.78
CA LYS A 244 12.78 -26.11 -3.17
C LYS A 244 13.02 -25.83 -4.65
N LEU A 245 11.98 -25.87 -5.48
CA LEU A 245 12.05 -25.68 -6.95
C LEU A 245 11.66 -24.27 -7.38
N LEU A 246 10.95 -23.55 -6.51
CA LEU A 246 10.54 -22.17 -6.68
C LEU A 246 11.45 -21.24 -5.86
N SER A 247 11.56 -19.97 -6.23
CA SER A 247 12.32 -18.96 -5.48
C SER A 247 11.76 -17.56 -5.69
N TYR A 248 12.06 -16.65 -4.76
CA TYR A 248 11.89 -15.22 -4.93
C TYR A 248 13.20 -14.60 -5.39
N TYR A 249 13.10 -13.56 -6.21
CA TYR A 249 14.23 -12.81 -6.72
C TYR A 249 14.11 -11.33 -6.34
N VAL A 250 15.18 -10.76 -5.80
CA VAL A 250 15.32 -9.32 -5.58
C VAL A 250 15.89 -8.72 -6.87
N LEU A 251 15.15 -7.79 -7.46
CA LEU A 251 15.56 -7.05 -8.65
C LEU A 251 15.98 -5.63 -8.25
N VAL A 252 17.13 -5.19 -8.73
CA VAL A 252 17.77 -3.94 -8.30
C VAL A 252 18.22 -3.14 -9.51
N CYS A 253 17.62 -1.97 -9.73
CA CYS A 253 18.06 -1.04 -10.77
C CYS A 253 19.41 -0.40 -10.37
N ASP A 254 20.42 -0.54 -11.22
CA ASP A 254 21.62 0.30 -11.19
C ASP A 254 21.60 1.28 -12.37
N MET A 255 21.38 2.55 -12.02
CA MET A 255 21.27 3.67 -12.95
C MET A 255 22.60 4.04 -13.63
N ALA A 256 23.75 3.49 -13.21
CA ALA A 256 25.07 3.85 -13.72
C ALA A 256 25.78 2.72 -14.50
N THR A 257 25.21 1.52 -14.55
CA THR A 257 25.75 0.36 -15.30
C THR A 257 24.79 -0.16 -16.38
N ASP A 258 23.70 0.57 -16.62
CA ASP A 258 22.60 0.23 -17.54
C ASP A 258 22.03 -1.18 -17.30
N GLN A 259 21.84 -1.55 -16.02
CA GLN A 259 21.43 -2.90 -15.62
C GLN A 259 20.36 -2.90 -14.53
N VAL A 260 19.46 -3.89 -14.62
CA VAL A 260 18.71 -4.39 -13.46
C VAL A 260 19.33 -5.72 -13.04
N HIS A 261 20.00 -5.73 -11.90
CA HIS A 261 20.63 -6.93 -11.33
C HIS A 261 19.57 -7.82 -10.68
N VAL A 262 19.77 -9.14 -10.75
CA VAL A 262 18.85 -10.15 -10.22
C VAL A 262 19.58 -11.01 -9.19
N PHE A 263 19.03 -11.08 -7.97
CA PHE A 263 19.59 -11.84 -6.84
C PHE A 263 18.58 -12.83 -6.28
N ILE A 264 19.03 -14.00 -5.81
CA ILE A 264 18.19 -14.93 -5.04
C ILE A 264 17.94 -14.34 -3.65
N ASP A 265 16.67 -14.22 -3.22
CA ASP A 265 16.30 -13.55 -1.96
C ASP A 265 16.98 -14.18 -0.73
N GLN A 266 17.14 -15.51 -0.74
CA GLN A 266 17.64 -16.30 0.39
C GLN A 266 19.15 -16.18 0.60
N THR A 267 19.93 -15.94 -0.47
CA THR A 267 21.40 -16.06 -0.44
C THR A 267 22.15 -14.79 -0.86
N GLY A 268 21.48 -13.81 -1.47
CA GLY A 268 22.13 -12.65 -2.09
C GLY A 268 23.01 -13.00 -3.30
N GLU A 269 22.92 -14.24 -3.78
CA GLU A 269 23.65 -14.71 -4.96
C GLU A 269 23.10 -14.02 -6.21
N HIS A 270 23.98 -13.37 -6.97
CA HIS A 270 23.65 -12.75 -8.26
C HIS A 270 23.53 -13.84 -9.33
N VAL A 271 22.46 -13.74 -10.14
CA VAL A 271 22.11 -14.78 -11.13
C VAL A 271 22.35 -14.28 -12.55
N PHE A 272 21.84 -13.08 -12.85
CA PHE A 272 22.03 -12.39 -14.14
C PHE A 272 21.67 -10.90 -14.00
N SER A 273 21.86 -10.14 -15.07
CA SER A 273 21.39 -8.76 -15.19
C SER A 273 20.58 -8.57 -16.48
N LEU A 274 19.52 -7.77 -16.42
CA LEU A 274 18.78 -7.30 -17.60
C LEU A 274 19.34 -5.96 -18.07
N PRO A 275 19.77 -5.81 -19.35
CA PRO A 275 20.30 -4.55 -19.86
C PRO A 275 19.18 -3.55 -20.16
N VAL A 276 19.23 -2.37 -19.53
CA VAL A 276 18.25 -1.28 -19.67
C VAL A 276 18.98 0.07 -19.51
N PRO A 277 18.81 1.07 -20.39
CA PRO A 277 19.44 2.38 -20.20
C PRO A 277 18.99 3.07 -18.90
N SER A 278 19.92 3.49 -18.05
CA SER A 278 19.74 4.27 -16.81
C SER A 278 18.45 3.96 -16.01
N PRO A 279 18.27 2.73 -15.48
CA PRO A 279 17.01 2.29 -14.90
C PRO A 279 16.72 2.96 -13.54
N VAL A 280 15.46 3.30 -13.29
CA VAL A 280 15.02 4.08 -12.10
C VAL A 280 14.07 3.28 -11.21
N GLN A 281 13.08 2.60 -11.78
CA GLN A 281 12.14 1.73 -11.10
C GLN A 281 11.96 0.41 -11.85
N VAL A 282 11.61 -0.65 -11.12
CA VAL A 282 11.28 -1.98 -11.64
C VAL A 282 10.02 -2.49 -10.95
N LEU A 283 9.11 -3.12 -11.70
CA LEU A 283 7.83 -3.62 -11.20
C LEU A 283 7.43 -4.91 -11.95
N PHE A 284 7.04 -5.95 -11.21
CA PHE A 284 6.36 -7.10 -11.81
C PHE A 284 4.89 -6.77 -12.08
N PRO A 285 4.39 -6.97 -13.31
CA PRO A 285 2.97 -6.93 -13.61
C PRO A 285 2.14 -7.81 -12.67
N SER A 286 1.01 -7.27 -12.25
CA SER A 286 0.04 -7.86 -11.33
C SER A 286 -0.41 -9.27 -11.75
N ARG A 287 -0.53 -9.54 -13.06
CA ARG A 287 -0.90 -10.85 -13.63
C ARG A 287 -0.01 -12.03 -13.18
N PHE A 288 1.22 -11.75 -12.73
CA PHE A 288 2.16 -12.75 -12.22
C PHE A 288 2.09 -12.96 -10.71
N GLN A 289 1.37 -12.10 -9.97
CA GLN A 289 1.20 -12.15 -8.51
C GLN A 289 0.05 -13.09 -8.10
N LYS A 290 -0.11 -14.20 -8.81
CA LYS A 290 -1.16 -15.21 -8.58
C LYS A 290 -0.71 -16.24 -7.55
N ASP A 291 -1.67 -16.80 -6.83
CA ASP A 291 -1.42 -17.94 -5.93
C ASP A 291 -0.89 -19.15 -6.70
N VAL A 292 0.07 -19.86 -6.10
CA VAL A 292 0.72 -21.01 -6.73
C VAL A 292 0.00 -22.30 -6.32
N GLU A 293 -0.67 -22.93 -7.27
CA GLU A 293 -1.36 -24.20 -7.08
C GLU A 293 -0.40 -25.37 -6.78
N THR A 294 -0.90 -26.39 -6.07
CA THR A 294 -0.13 -27.60 -5.70
C THR A 294 -0.84 -28.86 -6.20
N PRO A 295 -0.10 -29.92 -6.63
CA PRO A 295 1.37 -30.09 -6.59
C PRO A 295 2.12 -29.49 -7.79
N ALA A 296 1.42 -28.89 -8.75
CA ALA A 296 2.01 -28.24 -9.91
C ALA A 296 1.15 -27.05 -10.34
N SER A 297 1.77 -26.07 -11.01
CA SER A 297 1.08 -24.91 -11.58
C SER A 297 1.68 -24.53 -12.94
N TYR A 298 0.91 -23.81 -13.76
CA TYR A 298 1.35 -23.34 -15.08
C TYR A 298 1.98 -21.96 -14.97
N PHE A 299 3.23 -21.83 -15.42
CA PHE A 299 3.96 -20.59 -15.46
C PHE A 299 4.23 -20.18 -16.91
N GLU A 300 3.72 -19.02 -17.31
CA GLU A 300 4.15 -18.32 -18.53
C GLU A 300 5.50 -17.62 -18.30
N VAL A 301 6.21 -17.22 -19.36
CA VAL A 301 7.47 -16.48 -19.21
C VAL A 301 7.20 -15.16 -18.47
N PRO A 302 7.76 -14.96 -17.26
CA PRO A 302 7.53 -13.75 -16.49
C PRO A 302 8.14 -12.56 -17.20
N HIS A 303 7.60 -11.37 -16.97
CA HIS A 303 8.13 -10.12 -17.50
C HIS A 303 8.15 -9.05 -16.40
N VAL A 304 8.92 -7.99 -16.59
CA VAL A 304 9.01 -6.84 -15.70
C VAL A 304 8.89 -5.53 -16.47
N TYR A 305 8.21 -4.55 -15.88
CA TYR A 305 8.32 -3.16 -16.29
C TYR A 305 9.59 -2.54 -15.71
N VAL A 306 10.32 -1.76 -16.50
CA VAL A 306 11.46 -0.96 -16.04
C VAL A 306 11.39 0.45 -16.63
N THR A 307 11.54 1.49 -15.80
CA THR A 307 11.57 2.89 -16.24
C THR A 307 12.99 3.40 -16.44
N SER A 308 13.23 4.19 -17.49
CA SER A 308 14.52 4.81 -17.80
C SER A 308 14.55 6.31 -17.50
N LYS A 309 15.69 6.75 -16.99
CA LYS A 309 16.00 8.17 -16.77
C LYS A 309 16.42 8.91 -18.04
N GLU A 310 17.16 8.25 -18.94
CA GLU A 310 17.94 8.94 -19.98
C GLU A 310 17.13 9.21 -21.26
N ASP A 311 16.36 8.23 -21.70
CA ASP A 311 15.52 8.36 -22.90
C ASP A 311 14.05 8.68 -22.58
N GLY A 312 13.68 8.66 -21.30
CA GLY A 312 12.32 8.91 -20.82
C GLY A 312 11.32 7.80 -21.14
N MET A 313 11.79 6.59 -21.45
CA MET A 313 10.94 5.46 -21.78
C MET A 313 10.65 4.54 -20.59
N THR A 314 9.64 3.71 -20.77
CA THR A 314 9.36 2.52 -19.96
C THR A 314 9.42 1.31 -20.88
N TYR A 315 10.03 0.23 -20.40
CA TYR A 315 10.20 -1.02 -21.12
C TYR A 315 9.42 -2.15 -20.44
N LEU A 316 8.95 -3.11 -21.23
CA LEU A 316 8.55 -4.44 -20.80
C LEU A 316 9.64 -5.41 -21.25
N LEU A 317 10.19 -6.17 -20.30
CA LEU A 317 11.34 -7.07 -20.51
C LEU A 317 10.98 -8.47 -20.01
N PRO A 318 11.31 -9.55 -20.74
CA PRO A 318 11.19 -10.90 -20.21
C PRO A 318 12.18 -11.09 -19.04
N PHE A 319 11.70 -11.66 -17.94
CA PHE A 319 12.47 -11.91 -16.72
C PHE A 319 13.01 -13.34 -16.72
N VAL A 320 13.94 -13.62 -17.63
CA VAL A 320 14.70 -14.87 -17.68
C VAL A 320 16.15 -14.58 -18.01
N ALA A 321 17.05 -15.45 -17.57
CA ALA A 321 18.47 -15.36 -17.85
C ALA A 321 18.72 -15.39 -19.37
N PRO A 322 19.71 -14.62 -19.89
CA PRO A 322 20.15 -14.80 -21.27
C PRO A 322 20.64 -16.24 -21.46
N PRO A 323 20.29 -16.91 -22.58
CA PRO A 323 20.74 -18.28 -22.81
C PRO A 323 22.26 -18.32 -22.79
N GLN A 324 22.83 -19.10 -21.87
CA GLN A 324 24.28 -19.24 -21.77
C GLN A 324 24.82 -19.75 -23.11
N GLN A 325 25.67 -18.95 -23.75
CA GLN A 325 26.47 -19.45 -24.86
C GLN A 325 27.44 -20.46 -24.28
N SER A 326 27.15 -21.74 -24.50
CA SER A 326 28.10 -22.81 -24.27
C SER A 326 29.37 -22.47 -25.05
N GLN A 327 30.48 -22.29 -24.33
CA GLN A 327 31.77 -21.96 -24.91
C GLN A 327 32.32 -23.18 -25.66
N GLN A 328 31.77 -23.45 -26.84
CA GLN A 328 32.44 -24.25 -27.85
C GLN A 328 33.66 -23.47 -28.31
N ILE A 329 34.79 -23.74 -27.64
CA ILE A 329 36.13 -23.36 -28.07
C ILE A 329 36.38 -24.10 -29.39
N GLN A 330 35.96 -23.50 -30.50
CA GLN A 330 36.45 -23.89 -31.82
C GLN A 330 37.94 -23.52 -31.89
N PRO A 331 38.84 -24.45 -32.25
CA PRO A 331 40.23 -24.12 -32.51
C PRO A 331 40.31 -23.09 -33.64
N GLN A 332 41.12 -22.05 -33.46
CA GLN A 332 41.43 -21.10 -34.53
C GLN A 332 42.42 -21.75 -35.51
N GLU A 333 41.91 -22.44 -36.52
CA GLU A 333 42.68 -22.68 -37.74
C GLU A 333 42.77 -21.39 -38.55
N GLN A 334 43.89 -21.23 -39.27
CA GLN A 334 44.33 -19.94 -39.78
C GLN A 334 43.74 -19.60 -41.16
N GLN A 335 43.69 -18.30 -41.41
CA GLN A 335 43.19 -17.60 -42.59
C GLN A 335 43.54 -18.25 -43.93
N GLU A 336 42.65 -18.10 -44.92
CA GLU A 336 43.05 -17.41 -46.15
C GLU A 336 41.90 -16.60 -46.77
N GLN A 337 42.17 -15.89 -47.87
CA GLN A 337 41.41 -14.71 -48.30
C GLN A 337 40.20 -15.04 -49.20
N GLY A 338 39.12 -14.26 -49.06
CA GLY A 338 37.92 -14.36 -49.91
C GLY A 338 36.99 -13.16 -49.75
N GLU A 339 37.13 -12.16 -50.63
CA GLU A 339 36.31 -10.94 -50.62
C GLU A 339 34.99 -11.16 -51.38
N ILE A 340 33.91 -11.48 -50.67
CA ILE A 340 32.55 -11.56 -51.23
C ILE A 340 31.54 -10.90 -50.28
N ASP A 341 30.72 -10.00 -50.84
CA ASP A 341 29.58 -9.37 -50.16
C ASP A 341 28.50 -10.43 -49.85
N GLY A 342 28.33 -10.74 -48.56
CA GLY A 342 27.48 -11.84 -48.10
C GLY A 342 27.09 -11.69 -46.63
N GLY A 343 25.80 -11.47 -46.38
CA GLY A 343 25.31 -11.03 -45.07
C GLY A 343 25.30 -12.09 -43.97
N ILE A 344 26.39 -12.24 -43.21
CA ILE A 344 26.40 -12.97 -41.93
C ILE A 344 25.94 -12.03 -40.80
N ARG A 345 24.64 -11.74 -40.77
CA ARG A 345 23.99 -11.26 -39.54
C ARG A 345 23.93 -12.42 -38.55
N ASN A 346 25.00 -12.59 -37.76
CA ASN A 346 25.00 -13.47 -36.60
C ASN A 346 23.83 -13.07 -35.68
N SER A 347 22.76 -13.85 -35.70
CA SER A 347 21.52 -13.60 -34.98
C SER A 347 21.65 -13.97 -33.51
N GLN A 348 22.57 -13.29 -32.83
CA GLN A 348 22.50 -13.11 -31.39
C GLN A 348 21.06 -12.68 -31.05
N ARG A 349 20.35 -13.52 -30.31
CA ARG A 349 19.05 -13.15 -29.71
C ARG A 349 19.30 -12.16 -28.59
N ARG A 350 19.76 -10.95 -28.94
CA ARG A 350 19.67 -9.78 -28.07
C ARG A 350 18.20 -9.66 -27.70
N TRP A 351 17.92 -9.70 -26.40
CA TRP A 351 16.63 -9.29 -25.87
C TRP A 351 16.32 -7.90 -26.43
N VAL A 352 15.24 -7.78 -27.21
CA VAL A 352 14.74 -6.48 -27.68
C VAL A 352 13.76 -6.01 -26.62
N PRO A 353 14.07 -4.96 -25.84
CA PRO A 353 13.13 -4.43 -24.85
C PRO A 353 11.87 -3.96 -25.58
N HIS A 354 10.69 -4.43 -25.17
CA HIS A 354 9.44 -3.96 -25.77
C HIS A 354 9.12 -2.58 -25.18
N PRO A 355 9.12 -1.49 -25.97
CA PRO A 355 8.94 -0.14 -25.44
C PRO A 355 7.46 0.08 -25.09
N VAL A 356 7.13 0.19 -23.80
CA VAL A 356 5.77 0.48 -23.33
C VAL A 356 5.38 1.93 -23.66
N THR A 357 6.33 2.87 -23.54
CA THR A 357 6.12 4.27 -23.89
C THR A 357 6.98 4.69 -25.08
N LYS A 358 6.60 5.79 -25.75
CA LYS A 358 7.40 6.41 -26.81
C LYS A 358 8.51 7.26 -26.20
N ARG A 359 9.70 7.25 -26.80
CA ARG A 359 10.80 8.17 -26.45
C ARG A 359 10.32 9.62 -26.56
N VAL A 360 10.52 10.40 -25.50
CA VAL A 360 10.25 11.85 -25.52
C VAL A 360 11.53 12.57 -25.10
N PRO A 361 12.23 13.30 -26.01
CA PRO A 361 13.50 13.94 -25.69
C PRO A 361 13.41 14.87 -24.47
N GLN A 362 14.45 14.87 -23.64
CA GLN A 362 14.55 15.64 -22.38
C GLN A 362 13.61 15.19 -21.23
N HIS A 363 12.77 14.17 -21.44
CA HIS A 363 11.99 13.55 -20.37
C HIS A 363 12.75 12.44 -19.64
N SER A 364 12.28 12.10 -18.45
CA SER A 364 12.83 11.05 -17.59
C SER A 364 11.67 10.34 -16.94
N SER A 365 11.53 9.02 -17.14
CA SER A 365 10.55 8.23 -16.40
C SER A 365 11.09 7.93 -15.01
N SER A 366 10.20 7.92 -14.01
CA SER A 366 10.54 7.62 -12.62
C SER A 366 9.60 6.54 -12.05
N GLY A 367 8.63 6.94 -11.25
CA GLY A 367 7.61 6.08 -10.66
C GLY A 367 6.77 5.36 -11.70
N ILE A 368 6.49 4.08 -11.46
CA ILE A 368 5.55 3.28 -12.22
C ILE A 368 4.64 2.51 -11.27
N TYR A 369 3.37 2.42 -11.63
CA TYR A 369 2.39 1.56 -10.97
C TYR A 369 1.44 0.95 -12.00
N GLU A 370 1.10 -0.32 -11.85
CA GLU A 370 0.04 -0.97 -12.62
C GLU A 370 -1.21 -1.13 -11.74
N ASN A 371 -2.32 -0.53 -12.17
CA ASN A 371 -3.63 -0.76 -11.55
C ASN A 371 -4.27 -1.98 -12.24
N PRO A 372 -4.36 -3.15 -11.56
CA PRO A 372 -4.89 -4.37 -12.15
C PRO A 372 -6.39 -4.27 -12.46
N SER A 373 -7.13 -3.50 -11.66
CA SER A 373 -8.59 -3.41 -11.74
C SER A 373 -9.09 -2.63 -12.96
N HIS A 374 -8.16 -2.04 -13.73
CA HIS A 374 -8.40 -1.32 -14.99
C HIS A 374 -7.37 -1.65 -16.08
N ASP A 375 -6.48 -2.63 -15.84
CA ASP A 375 -5.31 -2.95 -16.68
C ASP A 375 -4.58 -1.69 -17.21
N MET A 376 -4.26 -0.73 -16.33
CA MET A 376 -3.62 0.53 -16.73
C MET A 376 -2.30 0.79 -16.01
N LEU A 377 -1.41 1.51 -16.67
CA LEU A 377 -0.11 1.92 -16.16
C LEU A 377 -0.09 3.42 -15.88
N LEU A 378 0.15 3.79 -14.63
CA LEU A 378 0.48 5.15 -14.22
C LEU A 378 2.00 5.31 -14.27
N ILE A 379 2.49 6.21 -15.12
CA ILE A 379 3.93 6.41 -15.35
C ILE A 379 4.27 7.88 -15.08
N ALA A 380 5.14 8.12 -14.10
CA ALA A 380 5.62 9.44 -13.73
C ALA A 380 6.71 9.94 -14.70
N ASP A 381 6.57 11.19 -15.10
CA ASP A 381 7.53 11.95 -15.90
C ASP A 381 8.18 13.00 -15.00
N ARG A 382 9.40 12.68 -14.56
CA ARG A 382 10.19 13.40 -13.58
C ARG A 382 10.48 14.84 -14.01
N ASN A 383 10.84 15.03 -15.27
CA ASN A 383 11.20 16.35 -15.82
C ASN A 383 9.97 17.13 -16.29
N GLY A 384 8.99 16.46 -16.90
CA GLY A 384 7.71 17.05 -17.31
C GLY A 384 6.77 17.38 -16.15
N ARG A 385 7.08 16.92 -14.93
CA ARG A 385 6.29 17.13 -13.70
C ARG A 385 4.81 16.79 -13.90
N ARG A 386 4.58 15.57 -14.39
CA ARG A 386 3.26 15.02 -14.73
C ARG A 386 3.26 13.51 -14.55
N ILE A 387 2.07 12.92 -14.55
CA ILE A 387 1.87 11.47 -14.59
C ILE A 387 0.95 11.17 -15.78
N SER A 388 1.34 10.16 -16.54
CA SER A 388 0.67 9.76 -17.78
C SER A 388 0.05 8.37 -17.58
N THR A 389 -1.16 8.20 -18.08
CA THR A 389 -1.88 6.92 -18.07
C THR A 389 -1.70 6.24 -19.41
N TYR A 390 -1.33 4.96 -19.40
CA TYR A 390 -1.23 4.10 -20.58
C TYR A 390 -2.05 2.83 -20.35
N ALA A 391 -2.52 2.20 -21.42
CA ALA A 391 -3.05 0.85 -21.36
C ALA A 391 -1.92 -0.14 -21.03
N SER A 392 -2.18 -1.12 -20.17
CA SER A 392 -1.25 -2.24 -19.97
C SER A 392 -1.05 -2.98 -21.29
N PRO A 393 0.19 -3.37 -21.66
CA PRO A 393 0.45 -4.20 -22.84
C PRO A 393 -0.43 -5.47 -22.90
N TYR A 394 -0.86 -5.97 -21.73
CA TYR A 394 -1.65 -7.19 -21.61
C TYR A 394 -3.14 -7.06 -22.01
N LEU A 395 -3.71 -5.85 -22.11
CA LEU A 395 -5.07 -5.66 -22.66
C LEU A 395 -5.15 -6.06 -24.13
N ASN A 396 -4.08 -5.79 -24.88
CA ASN A 396 -4.05 -6.08 -26.31
C ASN A 396 -3.45 -7.48 -26.51
N THR A 397 -4.29 -8.45 -26.86
CA THR A 397 -3.87 -9.76 -27.39
C THR A 397 -3.16 -9.67 -28.76
N LYS A 398 -2.76 -8.47 -29.19
CA LYS A 398 -2.00 -8.21 -30.41
C LYS A 398 -0.52 -8.39 -30.11
N GLU A 399 0.03 -9.41 -30.75
CA GLU A 399 1.44 -9.71 -31.04
C GLU A 399 2.49 -8.68 -30.58
N ALA A 400 3.63 -9.18 -30.08
CA ALA A 400 4.76 -8.37 -29.55
C ALA A 400 5.35 -7.29 -30.49
N ASN A 401 4.92 -7.26 -31.76
CA ASN A 401 5.23 -6.24 -32.76
C ASN A 401 4.34 -4.98 -32.68
N ALA A 402 3.30 -4.95 -31.83
CA ALA A 402 2.23 -3.94 -31.81
C ALA A 402 2.65 -2.49 -31.41
N GLY A 403 3.95 -2.22 -31.27
CA GLY A 403 4.49 -0.91 -30.87
C GLY A 403 4.18 -0.55 -29.42
N PRO A 404 4.40 0.72 -29.02
CA PRO A 404 4.16 1.15 -27.65
C PRO A 404 2.68 1.20 -27.25
N SER A 405 2.43 0.99 -25.96
CA SER A 405 1.08 1.01 -25.37
C SER A 405 0.30 2.28 -25.75
N PRO A 406 -1.02 2.16 -26.00
CA PRO A 406 -1.92 3.30 -26.11
C PRO A 406 -1.78 4.25 -24.91
N PHE A 407 -1.44 5.52 -25.20
CA PHE A 407 -1.52 6.61 -24.23
C PHE A 407 -3.00 6.99 -24.06
N LEU A 408 -3.49 6.90 -22.83
CA LEU A 408 -4.90 7.13 -22.48
C LEU A 408 -5.16 8.58 -22.03
N GLY A 409 -4.13 9.26 -21.50
CA GLY A 409 -4.22 10.66 -21.10
C GLY A 409 -3.17 11.06 -20.07
N TYR A 410 -3.20 12.32 -19.64
CA TYR A 410 -2.48 12.74 -18.45
C TYR A 410 -3.37 12.51 -17.23
N PHE A 411 -2.93 11.67 -16.31
CA PHE A 411 -3.55 11.52 -14.99
C PHE A 411 -3.50 12.87 -14.26
N THR A 412 -2.31 13.44 -14.11
CA THR A 412 -2.16 14.78 -13.53
C THR A 412 -0.96 15.49 -14.13
N SER A 413 -0.97 16.82 -14.13
CA SER A 413 0.07 17.65 -14.78
C SER A 413 0.36 18.92 -14.00
N LYS A 414 1.53 19.52 -14.26
CA LYS A 414 2.03 20.72 -13.57
C LYS A 414 2.23 20.49 -12.06
N LEU A 415 2.69 19.29 -11.68
CA LEU A 415 3.11 18.98 -10.32
C LEU A 415 4.17 19.99 -9.85
N PRO A 416 4.17 20.41 -8.57
CA PRO A 416 5.05 21.48 -8.11
C PRO A 416 6.53 21.05 -8.11
N ASP A 417 6.82 19.80 -7.74
CA ASP A 417 8.16 19.17 -7.79
C ASP A 417 8.12 17.89 -8.66
N GLN A 418 9.29 17.32 -8.94
CA GLN A 418 9.50 16.10 -9.73
C GLN A 418 8.84 14.88 -9.05
N PRO A 419 7.86 14.19 -9.67
CA PRO A 419 7.31 12.94 -9.14
C PRO A 419 8.37 11.84 -9.16
N GLU A 420 8.39 11.00 -8.12
CA GLU A 420 9.43 9.97 -7.95
C GLU A 420 8.88 8.55 -7.74
N PHE A 421 7.86 8.37 -6.88
CA PHE A 421 7.17 7.08 -6.73
C PHE A 421 5.65 7.26 -6.80
N ILE A 422 4.96 6.19 -7.22
CA ILE A 422 3.50 6.09 -7.27
C ILE A 422 3.11 4.84 -6.45
N LEU A 423 2.11 4.98 -5.59
CA LEU A 423 1.46 3.89 -4.86
C LEU A 423 -0.04 4.18 -4.85
N THR A 424 -0.90 3.18 -5.00
CA THR A 424 -2.35 3.36 -4.79
C THR A 424 -2.81 2.69 -3.50
N THR A 425 -3.90 3.20 -2.92
CA THR A 425 -4.46 2.62 -1.70
C THR A 425 -5.20 1.31 -1.99
N MET A 426 -5.02 0.30 -1.12
CA MET A 426 -5.55 -1.07 -1.24
C MET A 426 -7.06 -1.21 -1.50
N VAL A 427 -7.87 -0.15 -1.46
CA VAL A 427 -9.28 -0.21 -1.88
C VAL A 427 -9.40 -0.56 -3.37
N GLU A 428 -8.40 -0.26 -4.21
CA GLU A 428 -8.33 -0.74 -5.60
C GLU A 428 -8.12 -2.26 -5.73
N HIS A 429 -7.52 -2.90 -4.71
CA HIS A 429 -7.13 -4.32 -4.73
C HIS A 429 -8.15 -5.28 -4.09
N GLN A 430 -9.31 -4.78 -3.64
CA GLN A 430 -10.18 -5.54 -2.75
C GLN A 430 -11.45 -6.09 -3.39
N ALA A 431 -11.51 -7.42 -3.53
CA ALA A 431 -12.75 -8.20 -3.60
C ALA A 431 -13.62 -8.10 -2.31
N SER A 432 -13.18 -7.31 -1.33
CA SER A 432 -13.86 -7.01 -0.06
C SER A 432 -14.35 -5.55 0.05
N ILE A 433 -14.48 -4.82 -1.07
CA ILE A 433 -15.34 -3.62 -1.10
C ILE A 433 -16.75 -4.05 -0.64
N PRO A 434 -17.36 -3.43 0.37
CA PRO A 434 -18.71 -3.79 0.79
C PRO A 434 -19.70 -3.52 -0.36
N PHE A 435 -20.68 -4.42 -0.54
CA PHE A 435 -21.70 -4.52 -1.61
C PHE A 435 -22.46 -3.22 -2.02
N CYS A 436 -22.19 -2.11 -1.37
CA CYS A 436 -22.87 -0.82 -1.54
C CYS A 436 -22.15 0.15 -2.49
N TYR A 437 -21.05 -0.24 -3.13
CA TYR A 437 -20.31 0.60 -4.08
C TYR A 437 -20.06 -0.16 -5.40
N GLU A 438 -20.30 0.51 -6.53
CA GLU A 438 -20.16 -0.03 -7.88
C GLU A 438 -19.40 0.98 -8.74
N LEU A 439 -18.36 0.48 -9.41
CA LEU A 439 -17.46 1.24 -10.27
C LEU A 439 -18.03 1.31 -11.69
N ARG A 440 -18.10 2.51 -12.23
CA ARG A 440 -18.49 2.76 -13.62
C ARG A 440 -17.30 2.70 -14.57
N GLU A 441 -17.61 2.54 -15.85
CA GLU A 441 -16.68 2.66 -16.99
C GLU A 441 -15.97 4.03 -17.05
N ASP A 442 -16.55 5.07 -16.43
CA ASP A 442 -15.97 6.42 -16.30
C ASP A 442 -14.96 6.57 -15.14
N GLY A 443 -14.68 5.50 -14.38
CA GLY A 443 -13.76 5.51 -13.24
C GLY A 443 -14.35 6.08 -11.94
N THR A 444 -15.64 6.45 -11.93
CA THR A 444 -16.34 6.94 -10.73
C THR A 444 -17.10 5.80 -10.02
N PHE A 445 -17.11 5.84 -8.70
CA PHE A 445 -17.95 4.95 -7.90
C PHE A 445 -19.33 5.56 -7.66
N ARG A 446 -20.39 4.81 -7.98
CA ARG A 446 -21.74 5.10 -7.49
C ARG A 446 -22.04 4.26 -6.25
N TYR A 447 -22.82 4.82 -5.34
CA TYR A 447 -23.46 4.02 -4.30
C TYR A 447 -24.51 3.12 -4.98
N VAL A 448 -24.45 1.81 -4.72
CA VAL A 448 -25.37 0.82 -5.30
C VAL A 448 -26.78 1.12 -4.82
N ALA A 449 -27.70 1.30 -5.77
CA ALA A 449 -29.08 1.72 -5.49
C ALA A 449 -29.79 0.80 -4.49
N LEU A 450 -29.41 -0.48 -4.42
CA LEU A 450 -29.91 -1.45 -3.44
C LEU A 450 -29.56 -1.08 -1.99
N CYS A 451 -28.34 -0.57 -1.73
CA CYS A 451 -27.96 -0.11 -0.40
C CYS A 451 -28.53 1.28 -0.07
N THR A 452 -28.65 2.19 -1.05
CA THR A 452 -29.39 3.45 -0.85
C THR A 452 -30.84 3.14 -0.48
N ALA A 453 -31.46 2.20 -1.19
CA ALA A 453 -32.79 1.70 -0.87
C ALA A 453 -32.83 1.05 0.51
N ALA A 454 -31.85 0.24 0.91
CA ALA A 454 -31.81 -0.34 2.26
C ALA A 454 -31.75 0.73 3.37
N TYR A 455 -30.93 1.78 3.20
CA TYR A 455 -30.89 2.93 4.12
C TYR A 455 -32.19 3.73 4.14
N ILE A 456 -32.81 3.96 2.98
CA ILE A 456 -34.12 4.63 2.89
C ILE A 456 -35.21 3.78 3.54
N TRP A 457 -35.30 2.48 3.24
CA TRP A 457 -36.29 1.57 3.79
C TRP A 457 -36.14 1.37 5.29
N THR A 458 -34.92 1.27 5.83
CA THR A 458 -34.70 1.22 7.28
C THR A 458 -35.06 2.54 7.96
N SER A 459 -34.73 3.69 7.35
CA SER A 459 -35.13 5.00 7.86
C SER A 459 -36.65 5.18 7.86
N VAL A 460 -37.33 4.78 6.78
CA VAL A 460 -38.80 4.76 6.66
C VAL A 460 -39.42 3.80 7.68
N LEU A 461 -38.85 2.60 7.87
CA LEU A 461 -39.32 1.64 8.87
C LEU A 461 -39.22 2.22 10.29
N VAL A 462 -38.11 2.88 10.64
CA VAL A 462 -37.92 3.55 11.94
C VAL A 462 -38.95 4.68 12.12
N LEU A 463 -39.16 5.53 11.11
CA LEU A 463 -40.18 6.59 11.15
C LEU A 463 -41.60 6.02 11.29
N VAL A 464 -41.92 4.94 10.59
CA VAL A 464 -43.21 4.22 10.70
C VAL A 464 -43.39 3.63 12.09
N LEU A 465 -42.37 3.01 12.69
CA LEU A 465 -42.41 2.48 14.05
C LEU A 465 -42.62 3.59 15.09
N ILE A 466 -41.93 4.73 14.95
CA ILE A 466 -42.12 5.92 15.79
C ILE A 466 -43.57 6.45 15.65
N PHE A 467 -44.11 6.48 14.42
CA PHE A 467 -45.47 6.93 14.15
C PHE A 467 -46.54 5.98 14.73
N PHE A 468 -46.34 4.66 14.64
CA PHE A 468 -47.21 3.67 15.28
C PHE A 468 -47.18 3.77 16.81
N LEU A 469 -46.01 3.97 17.41
CA LEU A 469 -45.88 4.22 18.85
C LEU A 469 -46.63 5.50 19.27
N LEU A 470 -46.49 6.59 18.50
CA LEU A 470 -47.26 7.83 18.72
C LEU A 470 -48.77 7.60 18.62
N ILE A 471 -49.26 6.89 17.60
CA ILE A 471 -50.69 6.56 17.46
C ILE A 471 -51.17 5.72 18.65
N PHE A 472 -50.45 4.69 19.04
CA PHE A 472 -50.81 3.82 20.17
C PHE A 472 -50.88 4.61 21.49
N LEU A 473 -49.89 5.47 21.75
CA LEU A 473 -49.88 6.36 22.91
C LEU A 473 -51.04 7.36 22.89
N ILE A 474 -51.34 7.99 21.75
CA ILE A 474 -52.50 8.88 21.59
C ILE A 474 -53.81 8.12 21.84
N HIS A 475 -53.92 6.87 21.36
CA HIS A 475 -55.10 6.04 21.58
C HIS A 475 -55.27 5.72 23.07
N LYS A 476 -54.20 5.34 23.77
CA LYS A 476 -54.22 5.09 25.22
C LYS A 476 -54.49 6.36 26.03
N MET A 477 -53.96 7.53 25.64
CA MET A 477 -54.33 8.80 26.26
C MET A 477 -55.82 9.12 26.08
N LYS A 478 -56.40 8.91 24.89
CA LYS A 478 -57.85 9.08 24.64
C LYS A 478 -58.68 8.09 25.46
N GLU A 479 -58.23 6.85 25.60
CA GLU A 479 -58.90 5.83 26.42
C GLU A 479 -58.88 6.20 27.92
N CYS A 480 -57.73 6.59 28.46
CA CYS A 480 -57.61 7.09 29.83
C CYS A 480 -58.46 8.36 30.04
N HIS A 481 -58.44 9.31 29.11
CA HIS A 481 -59.26 10.51 29.21
C HIS A 481 -60.76 10.20 29.25
N LYS A 482 -61.26 9.29 28.40
CA LYS A 482 -62.65 8.81 28.46
C LYS A 482 -62.99 8.10 29.78
N ARG A 483 -62.08 7.31 30.35
CA ARG A 483 -62.27 6.68 31.67
C ARG A 483 -62.31 7.71 32.80
N CYS A 484 -61.55 8.80 32.70
CA CYS A 484 -61.57 9.91 33.66
C CYS A 484 -62.75 10.87 33.46
N SER A 485 -63.30 11.00 32.25
CA SER A 485 -64.39 11.93 31.94
C SER A 485 -65.80 11.39 32.26
N HIS A 486 -65.91 10.19 32.83
CA HIS A 486 -67.16 9.68 33.40
C HIS A 486 -67.18 9.90 34.92
N PRO A 487 -67.78 10.99 35.43
CA PRO A 487 -67.97 11.16 36.85
C PRO A 487 -68.89 10.06 37.39
N LYS A 488 -68.43 9.32 38.40
CA LYS A 488 -69.28 8.38 39.14
C LYS A 488 -70.42 9.18 39.80
N LYS A 489 -71.66 8.96 39.35
CA LYS A 489 -72.85 9.50 40.02
C LYS A 489 -72.98 8.86 41.41
N HIS A 490 -72.50 9.54 42.44
CA HIS A 490 -72.80 9.17 43.82
C HIS A 490 -74.31 9.29 44.08
N LYS A 491 -74.89 8.27 44.71
CA LYS A 491 -76.20 8.40 45.37
C LYS A 491 -75.99 9.02 46.76
N PRO A 492 -76.86 9.92 47.22
CA PRO A 492 -76.85 10.41 48.60
C PRO A 492 -77.64 9.49 49.55
N SER A 493 -77.16 9.42 50.79
CA SER A 493 -77.77 8.91 52.03
C SER A 493 -76.91 9.52 53.15
N VAL A 494 -77.36 10.24 54.19
CA VAL A 494 -78.60 10.19 54.99
C VAL A 494 -78.76 8.82 55.67
N SER A 495 -78.61 8.61 56.99
CA SER A 495 -78.05 9.42 58.10
C SER A 495 -77.69 8.46 59.28
N ASP A 496 -77.27 8.79 60.52
CA ASP A 496 -77.13 10.05 61.28
C ASP A 496 -76.10 9.96 62.44
N ILE A 497 -75.70 11.13 62.98
CA ILE A 497 -75.43 11.55 64.40
C ILE A 497 -75.34 10.46 65.51
N PRO A 498 -74.42 10.54 66.53
CA PRO A 498 -73.22 11.37 66.76
C PRO A 498 -71.95 10.45 66.89
N SER A 499 -70.95 10.47 67.81
CA SER A 499 -70.41 11.27 68.96
C SER A 499 -68.95 10.76 69.26
N GLU A 500 -68.11 11.16 70.23
CA GLU A 500 -68.01 12.26 71.24
C GLU A 500 -66.51 12.52 71.62
N GLU A 501 -66.25 13.57 72.43
CA GLU A 501 -65.08 13.86 73.32
C GLU A 501 -63.60 13.82 72.82
N VAL A 502 -62.80 14.72 73.42
CA VAL A 502 -61.35 14.91 73.22
C VAL A 502 -60.67 14.96 74.59
N PRO A 503 -59.52 14.27 74.78
CA PRO A 503 -58.42 14.93 75.50
C PRO A 503 -57.00 14.65 74.97
N LEU A 504 -56.32 15.75 74.63
CA LEU A 504 -54.94 16.15 75.02
C LEU A 504 -53.85 15.10 75.41
N VAL A 505 -52.73 15.19 74.67
CA VAL A 505 -51.32 15.28 75.17
C VAL A 505 -50.66 14.11 75.93
N THR A 506 -49.66 13.50 75.30
CA THR A 506 -48.24 13.30 75.75
C THR A 506 -47.49 12.66 74.55
N GLU A 507 -46.34 13.13 74.04
CA GLU A 507 -45.03 13.54 74.59
C GLU A 507 -44.03 12.37 74.77
N HIS A 508 -42.87 12.51 74.10
CA HIS A 508 -41.54 11.91 74.33
C HIS A 508 -41.14 10.46 73.95
N LEU A 509 -39.91 10.42 73.37
CA LEU A 509 -38.80 9.44 73.53
C LEU A 509 -38.63 8.24 72.56
N GLY A 510 -37.34 7.96 72.24
CA GLY A 510 -36.84 6.93 71.31
C GLY A 510 -36.74 7.43 69.85
N GLY A 511 -35.63 7.31 69.09
CA GLY A 511 -34.38 6.56 69.28
C GLY A 511 -34.43 5.17 68.62
N LYS A 512 -33.41 4.69 67.88
CA LYS A 512 -32.07 5.22 67.61
C LYS A 512 -31.40 4.41 66.46
N TYR A 513 -30.45 5.01 65.71
CA TYR A 513 -29.59 4.38 64.68
C TYR A 513 -30.27 3.84 63.41
N GLY A 514 -29.55 3.61 62.29
CA GLY A 514 -28.09 3.69 62.10
C GLY A 514 -27.64 4.05 60.67
N THR A 515 -26.32 4.16 60.47
CA THR A 515 -25.66 4.62 59.24
C THR A 515 -24.86 3.50 58.55
N SER A 516 -24.69 3.64 57.22
CA SER A 516 -23.58 3.13 56.39
C SER A 516 -23.18 1.64 56.49
N ASN A 517 -23.28 0.95 55.35
CA ASN A 517 -22.13 0.85 54.45
C ASN A 517 -22.56 1.22 53.01
#